data_AF-A0A382YME3-F1
#
_entry.id   AF-A0A382YME3-F1
#
_cell.length_a   1.000
_cell.length_b   1.000
_cell.length_c   1.000
_cell.angle_alpha   90.00
_cell.angle_beta   90.00
_cell.angle_gamma   90.00
#
_symmetry.space_group_name_H-M   'P 1'
#
loop_
_entity.id
_entity.type
_entity.pdbx_description
1 polymer ?
#
loop_
_entity_poly.entity_id
_entity_poly.type
_entity_poly.pdbx_seq_one_letter_code
_entity_poly.pdbx_strand_id
1 'polypeptide(L)'
;HARSYICNRSLSLCRTCSKVHFNTIHKEKVKNKIILEQISKISVIFFACWTFMSSQTLEVKKIAQEFQRPVYLTAPKNQSDTLFVIEQKGTIQTLIRGHKSNLLLDVRDRVHQPRMPGDERGLLGMALHPNFHNNGKFYVNYVNRDGTTIISCFFIKHDQFSADPNLEEIILSINQPYSNHNGGQLAFGPNGYLYIGLGDGGHAGDPENNGQNLNTFLGSILRLDINEKKPYFIPSDNPHQGSDEKRPEIYCHGLRNPWRFS
;
A
#
# COMPACT_ATOMS: atom_id res chain seq x y z
N HIS A 1 -68.24 84.61 -6.17
CA HIS A 1 -68.46 83.36 -6.92
C HIS A 1 -67.13 82.85 -7.47
N ALA A 2 -66.81 81.57 -7.22
CA ALA A 2 -65.96 80.64 -8.00
C ALA A 2 -64.50 80.96 -8.43
N ARG A 3 -63.68 79.88 -8.41
CA ARG A 3 -62.39 79.61 -9.11
C ARG A 3 -61.06 80.20 -8.60
N SER A 4 -60.43 79.41 -7.73
CA SER A 4 -59.10 78.79 -7.89
C SER A 4 -58.09 79.32 -8.94
N TYR A 5 -56.84 79.55 -8.51
CA TYR A 5 -55.65 78.89 -9.09
C TYR A 5 -54.57 78.66 -8.01
N ILE A 6 -53.72 77.65 -8.21
CA ILE A 6 -52.83 77.04 -7.21
C ILE A 6 -51.36 77.10 -7.67
N CYS A 7 -50.43 77.01 -6.71
CA CYS A 7 -49.00 76.68 -6.84
C CYS A 7 -48.04 77.73 -7.44
N ASN A 8 -47.06 78.14 -6.61
CA ASN A 8 -45.63 77.86 -6.88
C ASN A 8 -44.74 78.20 -5.67
N ARG A 9 -44.68 77.34 -4.64
CA ARG A 9 -43.70 77.47 -3.54
C ARG A 9 -43.25 76.17 -2.82
N SER A 10 -43.50 74.99 -3.40
CA SER A 10 -43.15 73.68 -2.79
C SER A 10 -41.97 72.94 -3.45
N LEU A 11 -41.39 73.47 -4.53
CA LEU A 11 -40.45 72.71 -5.39
C LEU A 11 -38.95 72.79 -5.02
N SER A 12 -38.52 73.72 -4.15
CA SER A 12 -37.09 73.83 -3.76
C SER A 12 -36.70 72.88 -2.61
N LEU A 13 -37.52 72.78 -1.56
CA LEU A 13 -37.25 71.98 -0.36
C LEU A 13 -37.28 70.46 -0.60
N CYS A 14 -38.06 69.99 -1.58
CA CYS A 14 -38.18 68.56 -1.87
C CYS A 14 -36.90 67.97 -2.52
N ARG A 15 -36.23 68.75 -3.39
CA ARG A 15 -35.03 68.29 -4.12
C ARG A 15 -33.77 68.19 -3.24
N THR A 16 -33.63 69.04 -2.23
CA THR A 16 -32.52 68.96 -1.26
C THR A 16 -32.72 67.83 -0.27
N CYS A 17 -33.91 67.68 0.32
CA CYS A 17 -34.18 66.62 1.29
C CYS A 17 -34.02 65.22 0.68
N SER A 18 -34.54 65.01 -0.54
CA SER A 18 -34.37 63.75 -1.27
C SER A 18 -32.90 63.43 -1.59
N LYS A 19 -32.10 64.41 -2.06
CA LYS A 19 -30.66 64.21 -2.30
C LYS A 19 -29.87 63.86 -1.04
N VAL A 20 -30.18 64.48 0.10
CA VAL A 20 -29.51 64.17 1.37
C VAL A 20 -29.86 62.74 1.81
N HIS A 21 -31.14 62.36 1.79
CA HIS A 21 -31.57 61.02 2.20
C HIS A 21 -30.98 59.92 1.29
N PHE A 22 -30.96 60.14 -0.03
CA PHE A 22 -30.35 59.21 -0.98
C PHE A 22 -28.84 59.06 -0.75
N ASN A 23 -28.13 60.16 -0.47
CA ASN A 23 -26.70 60.13 -0.14
C ASN A 23 -26.41 59.39 1.17
N THR A 24 -27.26 59.50 2.19
CA THR A 24 -27.08 58.76 3.45
C THR A 24 -27.29 57.26 3.24
N ILE A 25 -28.38 56.85 2.60
CA ILE A 25 -28.66 55.43 2.30
C ILE A 25 -27.57 54.83 1.39
N HIS A 26 -27.06 55.60 0.41
CA HIS A 26 -25.98 55.14 -0.45
C HIS A 26 -24.65 55.02 0.30
N LYS A 27 -24.35 55.92 1.26
CA LYS A 27 -23.18 55.80 2.14
C LYS A 27 -23.26 54.60 3.06
N GLU A 28 -24.43 54.31 3.64
CA GLU A 28 -24.62 53.11 4.48
C GLU A 28 -24.50 51.82 3.68
N LYS A 29 -25.11 51.73 2.49
CA LYS A 29 -24.94 50.56 1.60
C LYS A 29 -23.48 50.35 1.20
N VAL A 30 -22.73 51.42 0.90
CA VAL A 30 -21.29 51.32 0.60
C VAL A 30 -20.50 50.91 1.83
N LYS A 31 -20.78 51.46 3.00
CA LYS A 31 -20.12 51.08 4.27
C LYS A 31 -20.38 49.60 4.61
N ASN A 32 -21.62 49.13 4.48
CA ASN A 32 -21.97 47.74 4.73
C ASN A 32 -21.33 46.79 3.69
N LYS A 33 -21.23 47.20 2.42
CA LYS A 33 -20.50 46.42 1.40
C LYS A 33 -19.00 46.32 1.73
N ILE A 34 -18.37 47.42 2.16
CA ILE A 34 -16.95 47.43 2.60
C ILE A 34 -16.75 46.52 3.82
N ILE A 35 -17.65 46.57 4.80
CA ILE A 35 -17.62 45.70 5.99
C ILE A 35 -17.75 44.22 5.59
N LEU A 36 -18.69 43.87 4.70
CA LEU A 36 -18.87 42.50 4.20
C LEU A 36 -17.66 42.01 3.39
N GLU A 37 -17.05 42.86 2.55
CA GLU A 37 -15.80 42.54 1.85
C GLU A 37 -14.62 42.37 2.81
N GLN A 38 -14.54 43.16 3.88
CA GLN A 38 -13.52 42.99 4.92
C GLN A 38 -13.71 41.70 5.72
N ILE A 39 -14.94 41.39 6.15
CA ILE A 39 -15.26 40.12 6.83
C ILE A 39 -14.94 38.94 5.93
N SER A 40 -15.34 38.98 4.65
CA SER A 40 -15.01 37.93 3.67
C SER A 40 -13.49 37.73 3.52
N LYS A 41 -12.71 38.82 3.40
CA LYS A 41 -11.24 38.75 3.34
C LYS A 41 -10.63 38.18 4.62
N ILE A 42 -11.13 38.57 5.80
CA ILE A 42 -10.67 38.05 7.09
C ILE A 42 -11.01 36.56 7.21
N SER A 43 -12.21 36.11 6.80
CA SER A 43 -12.60 34.70 6.80
C SER A 43 -11.75 33.86 5.84
N VAL A 44 -11.44 34.37 4.63
CA VAL A 44 -10.55 33.68 3.67
C VAL A 44 -9.12 33.57 4.22
N ILE A 45 -8.60 34.62 4.87
CA ILE A 45 -7.28 34.59 5.52
C ILE A 45 -7.27 33.60 6.69
N PHE A 46 -8.33 33.56 7.52
CA PHE A 46 -8.46 32.57 8.59
C PHE A 46 -8.51 31.13 8.06
N PHE A 47 -9.29 30.88 7.01
CA PHE A 47 -9.37 29.54 6.39
C PHE A 47 -8.04 29.11 5.77
N ALA A 48 -7.34 30.03 5.10
CA ALA A 48 -6.01 29.78 4.54
C ALA A 48 -4.98 29.48 5.65
N CYS A 49 -4.93 30.28 6.72
CA CYS A 49 -4.07 30.00 7.87
C CYS A 49 -4.38 28.64 8.53
N TRP A 50 -5.65 28.23 8.58
CA TRP A 50 -6.02 26.91 9.13
C TRP A 50 -5.54 25.75 8.25
N THR A 51 -5.53 25.90 6.91
CA THR A 51 -4.97 24.87 6.01
C THR A 51 -3.45 24.73 6.11
N PHE A 52 -2.71 25.79 6.49
CA PHE A 52 -1.26 25.74 6.65
C PHE A 52 -0.77 25.11 7.97
N MET A 53 -1.63 24.98 8.99
CA MET A 53 -1.22 24.44 10.31
C MET A 53 -1.32 22.91 10.45
N SER A 54 -1.84 22.19 9.45
CA SER A 54 -2.04 20.73 9.49
C SER A 54 -0.96 19.94 8.74
N SER A 55 0.25 20.49 8.61
CA SER A 55 1.40 19.75 8.07
C SER A 55 1.89 18.71 9.07
N GLN A 56 1.64 17.43 8.81
CA GLN A 56 2.18 16.33 9.62
C GLN A 56 3.70 16.28 9.44
N THR A 57 4.45 16.61 10.48
CA THR A 57 5.91 16.41 10.51
C THR A 57 6.21 14.92 10.65
N LEU A 58 6.73 14.30 9.59
CA LEU A 58 7.23 12.92 9.63
C LEU A 58 8.63 12.91 10.24
N GLU A 59 8.80 12.18 11.35
CA GLU A 59 10.11 11.90 11.96
C GLU A 59 10.57 10.49 11.58
N VAL A 60 11.85 10.34 11.20
CA VAL A 60 12.47 9.03 10.94
C VAL A 60 13.38 8.66 12.11
N LYS A 61 12.90 7.75 12.97
CA LYS A 61 13.68 7.20 14.09
C LYS A 61 14.39 5.91 13.67
N LYS A 62 15.72 5.86 13.80
CA LYS A 62 16.47 4.60 13.63
C LYS A 62 16.10 3.63 14.76
N ILE A 63 15.42 2.54 14.43
CA ILE A 63 15.03 1.51 15.40
C ILE A 63 16.10 0.43 15.60
N ALA A 64 16.92 0.14 14.59
CA ALA A 64 17.93 -0.93 14.61
C ALA A 64 18.99 -0.72 13.50
N GLN A 65 20.02 -1.58 13.48
CA GLN A 65 21.09 -1.60 12.47
C GLN A 65 21.64 -3.04 12.30
N GLU A 66 22.74 -3.21 11.53
CA GLU A 66 23.44 -4.50 11.35
C GLU A 66 22.60 -5.61 10.66
N PHE A 67 21.92 -5.21 9.58
CA PHE A 67 21.25 -6.12 8.64
C PHE A 67 22.01 -6.24 7.31
N GLN A 68 22.03 -7.43 6.73
CA GLN A 68 22.70 -7.72 5.46
C GLN A 68 21.71 -7.70 4.30
N ARG A 69 21.67 -6.59 3.52
CA ARG A 69 20.71 -6.38 2.42
C ARG A 69 19.26 -6.68 2.86
N PRO A 70 18.71 -5.95 3.84
CA PRO A 70 17.31 -6.10 4.22
C PRO A 70 16.40 -5.69 3.06
N VAL A 71 15.41 -6.53 2.71
CA VAL A 71 14.48 -6.29 1.58
C VAL A 71 13.03 -6.15 1.99
N TYR A 72 12.67 -6.57 3.19
CA TYR A 72 11.31 -6.46 3.75
C TYR A 72 11.35 -6.53 5.27
N LEU A 73 10.28 -6.04 5.90
CA LEU A 73 9.97 -6.27 7.30
C LEU A 73 8.47 -6.49 7.48
N THR A 74 8.09 -7.31 8.47
CA THR A 74 6.69 -7.55 8.84
C THR A 74 6.56 -7.79 10.35
N ALA A 75 5.34 -7.77 10.88
CA ALA A 75 5.03 -7.92 12.30
C ALA A 75 3.84 -8.89 12.49
N PRO A 76 3.81 -9.70 13.57
CA PRO A 76 2.60 -10.40 13.97
C PRO A 76 1.47 -9.41 14.25
N LYS A 77 0.25 -9.74 13.80
CA LYS A 77 -0.93 -8.90 14.08
C LYS A 77 -1.11 -8.77 15.60
N ASN A 78 -1.32 -7.53 16.05
CA ASN A 78 -1.45 -7.15 17.46
C ASN A 78 -0.17 -7.30 18.33
N GLN A 79 1.01 -7.56 17.75
CA GLN A 79 2.29 -7.58 18.46
C GLN A 79 3.24 -6.50 17.93
N SER A 80 3.05 -5.26 18.38
CA SER A 80 3.81 -4.10 17.92
C SER A 80 5.28 -4.07 18.36
N ASP A 81 5.67 -4.92 19.31
CA ASP A 81 7.04 -4.97 19.83
C ASP A 81 7.96 -5.95 19.08
N THR A 82 7.43 -6.73 18.15
CA THR A 82 8.17 -7.79 17.44
C THR A 82 8.13 -7.59 15.93
N LEU A 83 9.30 -7.56 15.30
CA LEU A 83 9.47 -7.46 13.84
C LEU A 83 10.28 -8.64 13.30
N PHE A 84 9.94 -9.10 12.11
CA PHE A 84 10.76 -10.01 11.31
C PHE A 84 11.34 -9.26 10.12
N VAL A 85 12.66 -9.21 10.00
CA VAL A 85 13.38 -8.55 8.90
C VAL A 85 13.97 -9.61 7.97
N ILE A 86 13.60 -9.53 6.70
CA ILE A 86 14.12 -10.42 5.65
C ILE A 86 15.43 -9.86 5.11
N GLU A 87 16.48 -10.66 5.15
CA GLU A 87 17.78 -10.41 4.52
C GLU A 87 17.90 -11.21 3.21
N GLN A 88 18.19 -10.52 2.11
CA GLN A 88 18.09 -11.07 0.75
C GLN A 88 18.89 -12.37 0.52
N LYS A 89 19.94 -12.61 1.30
CA LYS A 89 20.80 -13.81 1.17
C LYS A 89 20.12 -15.11 1.62
N GLY A 90 18.98 -15.05 2.32
CA GLY A 90 18.28 -16.24 2.81
C GLY A 90 18.19 -16.35 4.34
N THR A 91 18.20 -15.23 5.06
CA THR A 91 18.03 -15.20 6.52
C THR A 91 16.85 -14.31 6.93
N ILE A 92 16.15 -14.68 8.00
CA ILE A 92 15.12 -13.85 8.63
C ILE A 92 15.51 -13.58 10.07
N GLN A 93 15.63 -12.31 10.43
CA GLN A 93 16.06 -11.85 11.76
C GLN A 93 14.85 -11.40 12.56
N THR A 94 14.74 -11.84 13.82
CA THR A 94 13.75 -11.30 14.77
C THR A 94 14.31 -10.06 15.44
N LEU A 95 13.51 -9.01 15.55
CA LEU A 95 13.75 -7.90 16.48
C LEU A 95 12.66 -7.91 17.54
N ILE A 96 13.07 -7.66 18.78
CA ILE A 96 12.18 -7.43 19.92
C ILE A 96 12.52 -6.06 20.50
N ARG A 97 11.54 -5.15 20.53
CA ARG A 97 11.64 -3.78 21.06
C ARG A 97 12.78 -2.96 20.44
N GLY A 98 13.05 -3.18 19.15
CA GLY A 98 14.14 -2.53 18.39
C GLY A 98 15.49 -3.24 18.51
N HIS A 99 15.64 -4.23 19.37
CA HIS A 99 16.88 -4.98 19.52
C HIS A 99 16.84 -6.25 18.67
N LYS A 100 17.89 -6.50 17.87
CA LYS A 100 18.08 -7.77 17.17
C LYS A 100 18.16 -8.90 18.20
N SER A 101 17.34 -9.93 18.00
CA SER A 101 17.15 -11.05 18.92
C SER A 101 17.60 -12.33 18.21
N ASN A 102 16.68 -13.25 17.93
CA ASN A 102 16.98 -14.56 17.36
C ASN A 102 16.96 -14.57 15.82
N LEU A 103 17.77 -15.44 15.23
CA LEU A 103 17.64 -15.85 13.83
C LEU A 103 16.39 -16.73 13.70
N LEU A 104 15.36 -16.25 13.01
CA LEU A 104 14.11 -16.97 12.81
C LEU A 104 14.25 -18.12 11.80
N LEU A 105 14.95 -17.87 10.70
CA LEU A 105 15.12 -18.85 9.62
C LEU A 105 16.46 -18.62 8.92
N ASP A 106 17.11 -19.71 8.53
CA ASP A 106 18.29 -19.73 7.67
C ASP A 106 18.14 -20.77 6.57
N VAL A 107 18.07 -20.30 5.32
CA VAL A 107 17.92 -21.09 4.09
C VAL A 107 18.99 -20.71 3.07
N ARG A 108 20.14 -20.19 3.53
CA ARG A 108 21.29 -19.81 2.67
C ARG A 108 21.90 -21.01 1.91
N ASP A 109 21.62 -22.22 2.35
CA ASP A 109 21.99 -23.49 1.72
C ASP A 109 21.27 -23.73 0.37
N ARG A 110 20.06 -23.18 0.18
CA ARG A 110 19.23 -23.38 -1.02
C ARG A 110 18.85 -22.09 -1.75
N VAL A 111 18.90 -20.94 -1.09
CA VAL A 111 18.62 -19.61 -1.69
C VAL A 111 19.76 -19.14 -2.59
N HIS A 112 19.41 -18.53 -3.74
CA HIS A 112 20.36 -17.85 -4.63
C HIS A 112 21.12 -16.74 -3.89
N GLN A 113 22.45 -16.72 -4.02
CA GLN A 113 23.28 -15.70 -3.39
C GLN A 113 23.46 -14.50 -4.32
N PRO A 114 22.91 -13.30 -3.98
CA PRO A 114 22.91 -12.15 -4.87
C PRO A 114 24.34 -11.69 -5.20
N ARG A 115 24.70 -11.71 -6.48
CA ARG A 115 26.11 -11.55 -6.92
C ARG A 115 26.53 -10.09 -7.14
N MET A 116 25.57 -9.21 -7.33
CA MET A 116 25.79 -7.80 -7.68
C MET A 116 24.72 -6.88 -7.05
N PRO A 117 24.94 -5.55 -7.02
CA PRO A 117 23.84 -4.59 -6.85
C PRO A 117 22.79 -4.79 -7.94
N GLY A 118 21.50 -4.68 -7.59
CA GLY A 118 20.40 -4.87 -8.54
C GLY A 118 20.06 -6.32 -8.91
N ASP A 119 20.78 -7.33 -8.43
CA ASP A 119 20.34 -8.74 -8.53
C ASP A 119 19.03 -8.88 -7.73
N GLU A 120 17.91 -9.17 -8.42
CA GLU A 120 16.54 -9.20 -7.85
C GLU A 120 16.23 -10.53 -7.14
N ARG A 121 17.09 -11.54 -7.29
CA ARG A 121 16.93 -12.89 -6.71
C ARG A 121 17.37 -12.95 -5.26
N GLY A 122 17.01 -14.02 -4.56
CA GLY A 122 17.31 -14.25 -3.15
C GLY A 122 16.04 -14.58 -2.37
N LEU A 123 16.01 -14.32 -1.06
CA LEU A 123 14.80 -14.37 -0.23
C LEU A 123 14.10 -13.00 -0.26
N LEU A 124 12.87 -12.95 -0.77
CA LEU A 124 12.24 -11.71 -1.26
C LEU A 124 11.00 -11.26 -0.49
N GLY A 125 10.23 -12.19 0.08
CA GLY A 125 8.99 -11.85 0.79
C GLY A 125 8.62 -12.85 1.86
N MET A 126 7.78 -12.40 2.79
CA MET A 126 7.29 -13.17 3.92
C MET A 126 5.87 -12.73 4.27
N ALA A 127 4.98 -13.68 4.52
CA ALA A 127 3.64 -13.43 5.05
C ALA A 127 3.39 -14.30 6.29
N LEU A 128 2.90 -13.70 7.36
CA LEU A 128 2.45 -14.44 8.55
C LEU A 128 1.02 -14.91 8.32
N HIS A 129 0.72 -16.16 8.64
CA HIS A 129 -0.65 -16.68 8.58
C HIS A 129 -1.59 -15.81 9.46
N PRO A 130 -2.85 -15.57 9.10
CA PRO A 130 -3.76 -14.76 9.94
C PRO A 130 -3.93 -15.31 11.36
N ASN A 131 -3.79 -16.63 11.50
CA ASN A 131 -3.78 -17.39 12.78
C ASN A 131 -2.36 -17.67 13.35
N PHE A 132 -1.32 -16.90 12.96
CA PHE A 132 0.10 -17.16 13.31
C PHE A 132 0.35 -17.37 14.81
N HIS A 133 -0.31 -16.61 15.68
CA HIS A 133 -0.20 -16.77 17.14
C HIS A 133 -0.51 -18.20 17.62
N ASN A 134 -1.45 -18.87 16.95
CA ASN A 134 -1.94 -20.18 17.38
C ASN A 134 -1.31 -21.33 16.60
N ASN A 135 -0.91 -21.12 15.34
CA ASN A 135 -0.37 -22.18 14.47
C ASN A 135 1.12 -22.01 14.07
N GLY A 136 1.76 -20.89 14.43
CA GLY A 136 3.15 -20.60 14.12
C GLY A 136 3.49 -20.46 12.64
N LYS A 137 2.51 -20.56 11.72
CA LYS A 137 2.75 -20.68 10.27
C LYS A 137 3.13 -19.36 9.61
N PHE A 138 4.19 -19.39 8.82
CA PHE A 138 4.57 -18.28 7.95
C PHE A 138 5.03 -18.79 6.59
N TYR A 139 4.87 -17.94 5.58
CA TYR A 139 5.15 -18.25 4.18
C TYR A 139 6.29 -17.37 3.71
N VAL A 140 7.15 -17.91 2.85
CA VAL A 140 8.26 -17.18 2.24
C VAL A 140 8.25 -17.35 0.73
N ASN A 141 8.75 -16.33 0.02
CA ASN A 141 9.04 -16.36 -1.40
C ASN A 141 10.55 -16.15 -1.57
N TYR A 142 11.22 -17.10 -2.21
CA TYR A 142 12.63 -16.98 -2.55
C TYR A 142 12.94 -17.56 -3.94
N VAL A 143 14.04 -17.13 -4.54
CA VAL A 143 14.62 -17.76 -5.73
C VAL A 143 15.73 -18.71 -5.28
N ASN A 144 15.62 -19.98 -5.66
CA ASN A 144 16.60 -21.01 -5.34
C ASN A 144 17.89 -20.85 -6.19
N ARG A 145 18.92 -21.66 -5.91
CA ARG A 145 20.20 -21.61 -6.64
C ARG A 145 20.11 -21.92 -8.14
N ASP A 146 19.04 -22.59 -8.59
CA ASP A 146 18.79 -22.93 -10.00
C ASP A 146 18.02 -21.83 -10.75
N GLY A 147 17.57 -20.78 -10.05
CA GLY A 147 16.79 -19.68 -10.62
C GLY A 147 15.27 -19.84 -10.51
N THR A 148 14.78 -20.91 -9.89
CA THR A 148 13.35 -21.16 -9.69
C THR A 148 12.80 -20.40 -8.49
N THR A 149 11.67 -19.72 -8.65
CA THR A 149 10.91 -19.13 -7.53
C THR A 149 10.20 -20.23 -6.76
N ILE A 150 10.44 -20.28 -5.45
CA ILE A 150 9.84 -21.19 -4.50
C ILE A 150 8.95 -20.39 -3.55
N ILE A 151 7.71 -20.85 -3.39
CA ILE A 151 6.79 -20.40 -2.35
C ILE A 151 6.68 -21.52 -1.33
N SER A 152 7.07 -21.28 -0.10
CA SER A 152 7.14 -22.31 0.96
C SER A 152 6.48 -21.86 2.25
N CYS A 153 5.89 -22.81 2.97
CA CYS A 153 5.42 -22.66 4.33
C CYS A 153 6.47 -23.21 5.31
N PHE A 154 6.68 -22.49 6.40
CA PHE A 154 7.43 -22.90 7.58
C PHE A 154 6.55 -22.68 8.83
N PHE A 155 6.98 -23.21 9.97
CA PHE A 155 6.34 -22.90 11.25
C PHE A 155 7.36 -22.71 12.37
N ILE A 156 7.01 -21.85 13.32
CA ILE A 156 7.68 -21.79 14.62
C ILE A 156 6.99 -22.73 15.62
N LYS A 157 7.76 -23.27 16.57
CA LYS A 157 7.21 -23.86 17.79
C LYS A 157 6.96 -22.72 18.79
N HIS A 158 5.90 -22.82 19.61
CA HIS A 158 5.54 -21.78 20.57
C HIS A 158 6.74 -21.32 21.42
N ASP A 159 6.80 -20.02 21.68
CA ASP A 159 7.84 -19.30 22.44
C ASP A 159 9.28 -19.39 21.91
N GLN A 160 9.49 -20.03 20.75
CA GLN A 160 10.76 -20.03 20.04
C GLN A 160 10.59 -19.31 18.70
N PHE A 161 11.06 -18.06 18.60
CA PHE A 161 11.21 -17.35 17.31
C PHE A 161 12.36 -17.94 16.47
N SER A 162 12.21 -19.22 16.12
CA SER A 162 13.13 -20.07 15.37
C SER A 162 12.32 -21.16 14.67
N ALA A 163 12.57 -21.35 13.38
CA ALA A 163 11.98 -22.39 12.56
C ALA A 163 13.08 -23.36 12.09
N ASP A 164 12.76 -24.65 12.03
CA ASP A 164 13.66 -25.66 11.48
C ASP A 164 13.62 -25.59 9.94
N PRO A 165 14.74 -25.26 9.25
CA PRO A 165 14.78 -25.17 7.80
C PRO A 165 14.58 -26.52 7.11
N ASN A 166 14.62 -27.65 7.82
CA ASN A 166 14.34 -28.98 7.29
C ASN A 166 12.84 -29.34 7.29
N LEU A 167 12.00 -28.53 7.94
CA LEU A 167 10.54 -28.69 7.99
C LEU A 167 9.82 -27.76 7.00
N GLU A 168 10.49 -27.51 5.86
CA GLU A 168 9.95 -26.73 4.75
C GLU A 168 8.82 -27.48 4.03
N GLU A 169 7.67 -26.83 3.87
CA GLU A 169 6.58 -27.33 3.02
C GLU A 169 6.46 -26.46 1.77
N ILE A 170 6.97 -26.94 0.63
CA ILE A 170 6.86 -26.24 -0.66
C ILE A 170 5.39 -26.23 -1.11
N ILE A 171 4.88 -25.03 -1.40
CA ILE A 171 3.52 -24.77 -1.90
C ILE A 171 3.51 -24.62 -3.42
N LEU A 172 4.48 -23.87 -3.98
CA LEU A 172 4.66 -23.69 -5.42
C LEU A 172 6.15 -23.63 -5.78
N SER A 173 6.46 -24.10 -7.00
CA SER A 173 7.77 -24.03 -7.63
C SER A 173 7.59 -23.54 -9.07
N ILE A 174 8.21 -22.42 -9.43
CA ILE A 174 7.90 -21.63 -10.62
C ILE A 174 9.21 -21.23 -11.32
N ASN A 175 9.47 -21.77 -12.51
CA ASN A 175 10.68 -21.46 -13.25
C ASN A 175 10.65 -20.02 -13.76
N GLN A 176 11.77 -19.31 -13.61
CA GLN A 176 11.97 -17.95 -14.11
C GLN A 176 12.83 -18.02 -15.39
N PRO A 177 12.41 -17.42 -16.53
CA PRO A 177 13.20 -17.42 -17.76
C PRO A 177 14.45 -16.54 -17.66
N TYR A 178 14.43 -15.46 -16.85
CA TYR A 178 15.57 -14.56 -16.66
C TYR A 178 15.85 -14.25 -15.17
N SER A 179 16.95 -13.55 -14.91
CA SER A 179 17.42 -13.25 -13.55
C SER A 179 16.81 -11.98 -12.91
N ASN A 180 15.76 -11.41 -13.51
CA ASN A 180 15.07 -10.21 -13.07
C ASN A 180 13.55 -10.36 -13.24
N HIS A 181 12.79 -9.45 -12.65
CA HIS A 181 11.34 -9.49 -12.51
C HIS A 181 10.80 -10.72 -11.77
N ASN A 182 11.45 -11.06 -10.66
CA ASN A 182 11.02 -12.19 -9.83
C ASN A 182 9.82 -11.84 -8.92
N GLY A 183 9.44 -10.55 -8.82
CA GLY A 183 8.38 -10.08 -7.92
C GLY A 183 8.79 -10.29 -6.47
N GLY A 184 8.01 -11.08 -5.73
CA GLY A 184 8.43 -11.60 -4.41
C GLY A 184 7.49 -11.31 -3.26
N GLN A 185 6.53 -10.38 -3.41
CA GLN A 185 5.63 -10.03 -2.31
C GLN A 185 4.63 -11.16 -2.01
N LEU A 186 4.46 -11.40 -0.71
CA LEU A 186 3.41 -12.23 -0.15
C LEU A 186 2.55 -11.39 0.80
N ALA A 187 1.24 -11.54 0.76
CA ALA A 187 0.34 -10.94 1.74
C ALA A 187 -0.90 -11.81 1.96
N PHE A 188 -1.49 -11.73 3.15
CA PHE A 188 -2.82 -12.28 3.40
C PHE A 188 -3.86 -11.18 3.25
N GLY A 189 -4.87 -11.43 2.41
CA GLY A 189 -6.00 -10.51 2.28
C GLY A 189 -6.94 -10.57 3.49
N PRO A 190 -7.89 -9.62 3.60
CA PRO A 190 -8.90 -9.63 4.67
C PRO A 190 -9.84 -10.85 4.63
N ASN A 191 -9.90 -11.54 3.49
CA ASN A 191 -10.60 -12.80 3.28
C ASN A 191 -9.81 -14.05 3.74
N GLY A 192 -8.57 -13.91 4.22
CA GLY A 192 -7.75 -15.02 4.72
C GLY A 192 -7.02 -15.83 3.65
N TYR A 193 -7.10 -15.43 2.37
CA TYR A 193 -6.35 -16.04 1.27
C TYR A 193 -4.93 -15.47 1.15
N LEU A 194 -4.00 -16.30 0.68
CA LEU A 194 -2.62 -15.93 0.39
C LEU A 194 -2.53 -15.36 -1.03
N TYR A 195 -2.01 -14.14 -1.14
CA TYR A 195 -1.74 -13.46 -2.40
C TYR A 195 -0.24 -13.48 -2.69
N ILE A 196 0.13 -13.80 -3.93
CA ILE A 196 1.52 -14.01 -4.36
C ILE A 196 1.79 -13.15 -5.59
N GLY A 197 2.69 -12.17 -5.49
CA GLY A 197 3.10 -11.31 -6.62
C GLY A 197 4.29 -11.88 -7.39
N LEU A 198 4.10 -12.10 -8.69
CA LEU A 198 5.10 -12.62 -9.62
C LEU A 198 5.26 -11.64 -10.79
N GLY A 199 6.51 -11.32 -11.15
CA GLY A 199 6.77 -10.58 -12.38
C GLY A 199 6.69 -11.47 -13.61
N ASP A 200 6.77 -10.86 -14.79
CA ASP A 200 6.73 -11.52 -16.11
C ASP A 200 7.91 -12.49 -16.35
N GLY A 201 8.88 -12.55 -15.44
CA GLY A 201 10.04 -13.42 -15.53
C GLY A 201 11.25 -12.79 -16.21
N GLY A 202 11.14 -11.55 -16.70
CA GLY A 202 12.28 -10.66 -16.89
C GLY A 202 12.49 -10.07 -18.28
N HIS A 203 13.73 -9.60 -18.47
CA HIS A 203 14.23 -8.92 -19.67
C HIS A 203 13.48 -7.61 -20.07
N ALA A 204 14.01 -6.94 -21.10
CA ALA A 204 13.35 -5.82 -21.74
C ALA A 204 12.22 -6.32 -22.65
N GLY A 205 11.03 -5.72 -22.51
CA GLY A 205 9.91 -5.94 -23.42
C GLY A 205 8.99 -7.14 -23.16
N ASP A 206 9.19 -7.92 -22.08
CA ASP A 206 8.46 -9.19 -21.84
C ASP A 206 8.53 -10.14 -23.06
N PRO A 207 9.72 -10.65 -23.41
CA PRO A 207 9.92 -11.38 -24.67
C PRO A 207 9.13 -12.70 -24.74
N GLU A 208 8.80 -13.29 -23.58
CA GLU A 208 7.96 -14.48 -23.46
C GLU A 208 6.46 -14.16 -23.51
N ASN A 209 6.09 -12.86 -23.51
CA ASN A 209 4.72 -12.34 -23.42
C ASN A 209 3.94 -12.87 -22.20
N ASN A 210 4.64 -13.14 -21.10
CA ASN A 210 4.10 -13.76 -19.90
C ASN A 210 3.04 -12.88 -19.24
N GLY A 211 3.18 -11.55 -19.28
CA GLY A 211 2.25 -10.61 -18.67
C GLY A 211 0.81 -10.74 -19.18
N GLN A 212 0.60 -11.14 -20.44
CA GLN A 212 -0.73 -11.36 -21.02
C GLN A 212 -1.12 -12.85 -21.09
N ASN A 213 -0.25 -13.76 -20.67
CA ASN A 213 -0.42 -15.19 -20.86
C ASN A 213 -1.02 -15.87 -19.62
N LEU A 214 -2.32 -16.19 -19.68
CA LEU A 214 -3.04 -16.84 -18.58
C LEU A 214 -2.68 -18.33 -18.37
N ASN A 215 -1.78 -18.92 -19.16
CA ASN A 215 -1.28 -20.29 -18.97
C ASN A 215 -0.01 -20.37 -18.10
N THR A 216 0.59 -19.24 -17.73
CA THR A 216 1.72 -19.14 -16.80
C THR A 216 1.32 -18.43 -15.51
N PHE A 217 2.06 -18.65 -14.42
CA PHE A 217 1.92 -17.84 -13.20
C PHE A 217 2.71 -16.52 -13.27
N LEU A 218 3.62 -16.39 -14.24
CA LEU A 218 4.42 -15.18 -14.40
C LEU A 218 3.54 -14.00 -14.84
N GLY A 219 3.91 -12.80 -14.41
CA GLY A 219 3.22 -11.55 -14.71
C GLY A 219 1.86 -11.37 -14.03
N SER A 220 1.69 -11.98 -12.85
CA SER A 220 0.39 -12.10 -12.18
C SER A 220 0.45 -11.87 -10.66
N ILE A 221 -0.73 -11.64 -10.08
CA ILE A 221 -1.00 -11.91 -8.66
C ILE A 221 -1.84 -13.18 -8.60
N LEU A 222 -1.33 -14.20 -7.93
CA LEU A 222 -2.09 -15.41 -7.59
C LEU A 222 -2.90 -15.19 -6.31
N ARG A 223 -4.01 -15.91 -6.13
CA ARG A 223 -4.79 -15.97 -4.89
C ARG A 223 -5.14 -17.42 -4.56
N LEU A 224 -4.61 -17.91 -3.43
CA LEU A 224 -4.72 -19.31 -2.99
C LEU A 224 -5.38 -19.42 -1.61
N ASP A 225 -6.14 -20.49 -1.38
CA ASP A 225 -6.52 -20.91 -0.03
C ASP A 225 -5.51 -21.93 0.52
N ILE A 226 -4.91 -21.62 1.66
CA ILE A 226 -3.89 -22.45 2.34
C ILE A 226 -4.38 -22.99 3.69
N ASN A 227 -5.66 -22.78 4.02
CA ASN A 227 -6.24 -23.16 5.32
C ASN A 227 -6.65 -24.65 5.34
N GLU A 228 -7.00 -25.22 4.18
CA GLU A 228 -7.36 -26.63 4.00
C GLU A 228 -6.13 -27.52 3.64
N LYS A 229 -6.31 -28.85 3.54
CA LYS A 229 -5.27 -29.85 3.20
C LYS A 229 -5.44 -30.39 1.76
N LYS A 230 -4.47 -30.40 0.85
CA LYS A 230 -3.10 -29.82 0.72
C LYS A 230 -2.74 -29.95 -0.78
N PRO A 231 -1.77 -29.20 -1.34
CA PRO A 231 -0.94 -28.15 -0.73
C PRO A 231 -1.65 -26.80 -0.61
N TYR A 232 -2.64 -26.54 -1.46
CA TYR A 232 -3.53 -25.39 -1.45
C TYR A 232 -4.83 -25.75 -2.20
N PHE A 233 -5.83 -24.89 -2.10
CA PHE A 233 -7.05 -24.92 -2.91
C PHE A 233 -7.19 -23.61 -3.66
N ILE A 234 -8.00 -23.63 -4.72
CA ILE A 234 -8.39 -22.41 -5.42
C ILE A 234 -9.70 -21.88 -4.82
N PRO A 235 -9.76 -20.61 -4.39
CA PRO A 235 -11.01 -19.97 -3.99
C PRO A 235 -12.08 -20.06 -5.10
N SER A 236 -13.32 -20.38 -4.73
CA SER A 236 -14.41 -20.59 -5.68
C SER A 236 -14.80 -19.32 -6.47
N ASP A 237 -14.44 -18.14 -5.97
CA ASP A 237 -14.61 -16.84 -6.61
C ASP A 237 -13.35 -16.37 -7.39
N ASN A 238 -12.33 -17.22 -7.62
CA ASN A 238 -11.22 -16.86 -8.50
C ASN A 238 -11.72 -16.64 -9.95
N PRO A 239 -11.22 -15.62 -10.69
CA PRO A 239 -11.72 -15.27 -12.02
C PRO A 239 -11.66 -16.37 -13.09
N HIS A 240 -10.86 -17.41 -12.87
CA HIS A 240 -10.60 -18.50 -13.83
C HIS A 240 -10.90 -19.89 -13.23
N GLN A 241 -11.71 -19.94 -12.17
CA GLN A 241 -12.12 -21.19 -11.54
C GLN A 241 -12.83 -22.11 -12.53
N GLY A 242 -12.38 -23.37 -12.62
CA GLY A 242 -12.94 -24.37 -13.54
C GLY A 242 -12.60 -24.17 -15.02
N SER A 243 -11.60 -23.35 -15.35
CA SER A 243 -11.09 -23.22 -16.73
C SER A 243 -9.95 -24.23 -17.00
N ASP A 244 -10.04 -24.94 -18.13
CA ASP A 244 -8.96 -25.82 -18.61
C ASP A 244 -7.90 -25.05 -19.43
N GLU A 245 -8.19 -23.82 -19.86
CA GLU A 245 -7.33 -22.98 -20.74
C GLU A 245 -6.55 -21.89 -19.99
N LYS A 246 -6.76 -21.77 -18.67
CA LYS A 246 -6.25 -20.67 -17.84
C LYS A 246 -5.91 -21.21 -16.46
N ARG A 247 -4.82 -20.72 -15.87
CA ARG A 247 -4.45 -21.05 -14.48
C ARG A 247 -5.53 -20.55 -13.51
N PRO A 248 -6.25 -21.42 -12.79
CA PRO A 248 -7.30 -21.00 -11.87
C PRO A 248 -6.74 -20.22 -10.67
N GLU A 249 -5.45 -20.33 -10.36
CA GLU A 249 -4.74 -19.55 -9.33
C GLU A 249 -4.68 -18.04 -9.61
N ILE A 250 -4.76 -17.60 -10.88
CA ILE A 250 -4.57 -16.20 -11.26
C ILE A 250 -5.77 -15.35 -10.80
N TYR A 251 -5.49 -14.32 -10.01
CA TYR A 251 -6.45 -13.32 -9.59
C TYR A 251 -6.34 -12.02 -10.39
N CYS A 252 -5.13 -11.65 -10.79
CA CYS A 252 -4.84 -10.49 -11.66
C CYS A 252 -3.62 -10.81 -12.54
N HIS A 253 -3.58 -10.31 -13.78
CA HIS A 253 -2.47 -10.46 -14.72
C HIS A 253 -2.16 -9.11 -15.40
N GLY A 254 -1.17 -9.07 -16.28
CA GLY A 254 -0.69 -7.85 -16.94
C GLY A 254 0.43 -7.14 -16.19
N LEU A 255 1.08 -7.80 -15.22
CA LEU A 255 2.09 -7.20 -14.36
C LEU A 255 3.49 -7.45 -14.91
N ARG A 256 4.32 -6.40 -14.97
CA ARG A 256 5.72 -6.53 -15.38
C ARG A 256 6.60 -7.04 -14.24
N ASN A 257 6.63 -6.30 -13.14
CA ASN A 257 7.42 -6.64 -11.95
C ASN A 257 6.74 -6.05 -10.68
N PRO A 258 5.86 -6.80 -10.00
CA PRO A 258 5.16 -6.33 -8.80
C PRO A 258 6.04 -6.54 -7.54
N TRP A 259 6.76 -5.49 -7.13
CA TRP A 259 7.71 -5.57 -5.99
C TRP A 259 7.04 -5.67 -4.62
N ARG A 260 6.08 -4.78 -4.33
CA ARG A 260 5.36 -4.70 -3.03
C ARG A 260 3.92 -4.25 -3.24
N PHE A 261 3.02 -4.79 -2.42
CA PHE A 261 1.60 -4.43 -2.32
C PHE A 261 1.11 -4.75 -0.90
N SER A 262 -0.04 -4.17 -0.52
CA SER A 262 -0.66 -4.25 0.81
C SER A 262 -2.17 -4.24 0.71
#